data_AF-A0A6L6YAX8-F1
#
_entry.id   AF-A0A6L6YAX8-F1
#
_cell.length_a   1.000
_cell.length_b   1.000
_cell.length_c   1.000
_cell.angle_alpha   90.00
_cell.angle_beta   90.00
_cell.angle_gamma   90.00
#
_symmetry.space_group_name_H-M   'P 1'
#
loop_
_entity.id
_entity.type
_entity.pdbx_description
1 polymer ?
#
loop_
_entity_poly.entity_id
_entity_poly.type
_entity_poly.pdbx_seq_one_letter_code
_entity_poly.pdbx_strand_id
1 'polypeptide(L)' 'MTDHIHFRCPCCHGSQYRTSNYDVSESNPFGAKCIFCKSSMITFDNIAHYISAKAAVSGLRN' A
#
# COMPACT_ATOMS: atom_id res chain seq x y z
N MET A 1 8.78 -20.29 -10.25
CA MET A 1 9.06 -19.13 -9.39
C MET A 1 7.79 -18.33 -9.31
N THR A 2 6.98 -18.54 -8.28
CA THR A 2 5.91 -17.61 -7.95
C THR A 2 6.59 -16.38 -7.36
N ASP A 3 6.46 -15.24 -8.01
CA ASP A 3 6.95 -13.98 -7.46
C ASP A 3 6.01 -13.60 -6.31
N HIS A 4 6.47 -13.74 -5.07
CA HIS A 4 5.62 -13.51 -3.91
C HIS A 4 5.59 -12.01 -3.64
N ILE A 5 4.56 -11.35 -4.17
CA ILE A 5 4.36 -9.91 -3.95
C ILE A 5 4.19 -9.66 -2.45
N HIS A 6 5.14 -8.95 -1.84
CA HIS A 6 5.12 -8.63 -0.42
C HIS A 6 4.35 -7.34 -0.15
N PHE A 7 3.23 -7.45 0.57
CA PHE A 7 2.42 -6.31 1.00
C PHE A 7 2.71 -5.90 2.44
N ARG A 8 2.69 -4.59 2.70
CA ARG A 8 2.76 -4.01 4.03
C ARG A 8 1.76 -2.89 4.19
N CYS A 9 1.15 -2.81 5.37
CA CYS A 9 0.19 -1.79 5.69
C CYS A 9 0.94 -0.48 6.03
N PRO A 10 0.65 0.66 5.38
CA PRO A 10 1.31 1.92 5.70
C PRO A 10 0.90 2.49 7.07
N CYS A 11 -0.27 2.10 7.59
CA CYS A 11 -0.79 2.64 8.84
C CYS A 11 -0.30 1.90 10.10
N CYS A 12 -0.29 0.56 10.08
CA CYS A 12 0.06 -0.26 11.25
C CYS A 12 1.28 -1.15 11.03
N HIS A 13 1.94 -1.05 9.87
CA HIS A 13 3.10 -1.88 9.48
C HIS A 13 2.84 -3.39 9.44
N GLY A 14 1.60 -3.83 9.61
CA GLY A 14 1.20 -5.23 9.51
C GLY A 14 1.36 -5.78 8.10
N SER A 15 1.65 -7.06 7.99
CA SER A 15 1.78 -7.82 6.74
C SER A 15 0.57 -8.73 6.45
N GLN A 16 -0.40 -8.82 7.36
CA GLN A 16 -1.61 -9.61 7.16
C GLN A 16 -2.70 -8.79 6.47
N TYR A 17 -3.30 -9.39 5.45
CA TYR A 17 -4.34 -8.77 4.64
C TYR A 17 -5.35 -9.77 4.11
N ARG A 18 -6.47 -9.22 3.68
CA ARG A 18 -7.44 -9.89 2.81
C ARG A 18 -7.43 -9.21 1.45
N THR A 19 -7.81 -9.96 0.42
CA THR A 19 -8.07 -9.43 -0.92
C THR A 19 -9.56 -9.53 -1.21
N SER A 20 -10.11 -8.51 -1.85
CA SER A 20 -11.53 -8.48 -2.23
C SER A 20 -11.68 -7.72 -3.54
N ASN A 21 -12.47 -8.26 -4.47
CA ASN A 21 -12.76 -7.61 -5.75
C ASN A 21 -13.48 -6.25 -5.57
N TYR A 22 -14.20 -6.07 -4.46
CA TYR A 22 -14.85 -4.80 -4.13
C TYR A 22 -13.86 -3.72 -3.67
N ASP A 23 -12.68 -4.13 -3.18
CA ASP A 23 -11.64 -3.23 -2.69
C ASP A 23 -10.63 -2.85 -3.79
N VAL A 24 -10.83 -3.35 -5.02
CA VAL A 24 -9.98 -3.06 -6.18
C VAL A 24 -10.28 -1.65 -6.70
N SER A 25 -9.25 -0.83 -6.81
CA SER A 25 -9.31 0.53 -7.35
C SER A 25 -8.01 0.88 -8.07
N GLU A 26 -7.96 2.03 -8.76
CA GLU A 26 -6.71 2.53 -9.37
C GLU A 26 -5.58 2.68 -8.33
N SER A 27 -5.93 3.06 -7.10
CA SER A 27 -5.01 3.20 -5.97
C SER A 27 -4.74 1.90 -5.19
N ASN A 28 -5.47 0.82 -5.49
CA ASN A 28 -5.32 -0.49 -4.86
C ASN A 28 -5.65 -1.59 -5.89
N PRO A 29 -4.80 -1.80 -6.90
CA PRO A 29 -5.11 -2.71 -8.01
C PRO A 29 -5.24 -4.18 -7.55
N PHE A 30 -4.65 -4.53 -6.41
CA PHE A 30 -4.69 -5.87 -5.84
C PHE A 30 -5.87 -6.09 -4.90
N GLY A 31 -6.67 -5.05 -4.62
CA GLY A 31 -7.77 -5.15 -3.65
C GLY A 31 -7.30 -5.54 -2.25
N ALA A 32 -6.04 -5.28 -1.92
CA ALA A 32 -5.40 -5.75 -0.68
C ALA A 32 -5.64 -4.77 0.46
N LYS A 33 -6.28 -5.24 1.52
CA LYS A 33 -6.64 -4.45 2.71
C LYS A 33 -6.10 -5.10 3.98
N CYS A 34 -5.45 -4.32 4.82
CA CYS A 34 -4.98 -4.81 6.11
C CYS A 34 -6.15 -5.34 6.96
N ILE A 35 -6.00 -6.53 7.54
CA ILE A 35 -7.07 -7.14 8.36
C ILE A 35 -7.35 -6.35 9.65
N PHE A 36 -6.35 -5.60 10.14
CA PHE A 36 -6.45 -4.88 11.41
C PHE A 36 -7.08 -3.50 11.23
N CYS A 37 -6.48 -2.65 10.38
CA CYS A 37 -6.89 -1.25 10.24
C CYS A 37 -7.66 -0.97 8.94
N LYS A 38 -7.90 -1.98 8.10
CA LYS A 38 -8.65 -1.87 6.83
C LYS A 38 -8.08 -0.85 5.84
N SER A 39 -6.83 -0.43 6.05
CA SER A 39 -6.13 0.45 5.10
C SER A 39 -5.65 -0.34 3.89
N SER A 40 -5.60 0.32 2.72
CA SER A 40 -5.04 -0.29 1.51
C SER A 40 -3.57 -0.61 1.74
N MET A 41 -3.15 -1.82 1.37
CA MET A 41 -1.77 -2.21 1.49
C MET A 41 -0.93 -1.71 0.32
N ILE A 42 0.37 -1.56 0.57
CA ILE A 42 1.36 -1.18 -0.44
C ILE A 42 2.38 -2.32 -0.62
N THR A 43 2.89 -2.50 -1.84
CA THR A 43 3.96 -3.47 -2.12
C THR A 43 5.34 -2.83 -1.88
N PHE A 44 6.36 -3.66 -1.62
CA PHE A 44 7.73 -3.17 -1.40
C PHE A 44 8.33 -2.42 -2.60
N ASP A 45 8.09 -2.86 -3.83
CA ASP A 45 8.49 -2.13 -5.05
C ASP A 45 7.97 -0.70 -5.11
N ASN A 46 6.78 -0.46 -4.55
CA ASN A 46 6.16 0.86 -4.54
C ASN A 46 6.57 1.73 -3.35
N ILE A 47 7.42 1.23 -2.44
CA ILE A 47 7.89 2.03 -1.29
C ILE A 47 8.75 3.21 -1.77
N ALA A 48 9.66 2.99 -2.73
CA ALA A 48 10.51 4.06 -3.25
C ALA A 48 9.69 5.18 -3.94
N HIS A 49 8.69 4.80 -4.74
CA HIS A 49 7.78 5.75 -5.39
C HIS A 49 6.89 6.48 -4.37
N TYR A 50 6.36 5.77 -3.37
CA TYR A 50 5.52 6.38 -2.33
C TYR A 50 6.31 7.34 -1.43
N ILE A 51 7.53 6.99 -1.04
CA ILE A 51 8.43 7.88 -0.27
C ILE A 51 8.75 9.13 -1.08
N SER A 52 9.08 8.98 -2.38
CA SER A 52 9.39 10.12 -3.26
C SER A 52 8.19 11.05 -3.46
N ALA A 53 6.99 10.49 -3.63
CA ALA A 53 5.75 11.28 -3.75
C ALA A 53 5.38 12.00 -2.44
N LYS A 54 5.57 11.37 -1.27
CA LYS A 54 5.33 12.02 0.04
C LYS A 54 6.36 13.09 0.36
N ALA A 55 7.62 12.89 -0.02
CA ALA A 55 8.68 13.89 0.11
C ALA A 55 8.36 15.13 -0.75
N ALA A 56 7.90 14.94 -1.99
CA ALA A 56 7.48 16.03 -2.87
C ALA A 56 6.29 16.83 -2.29
N VAL A 57 5.30 16.17 -1.68
CA VAL A 57 4.16 16.84 -1.02
C VAL A 57 4.57 17.64 0.22
N SER A 58 5.65 17.27 0.90
CA SER A 58 6.11 17.95 2.11
C SER A 58 6.88 19.26 1.82
N GLY A 59 7.21 19.53 0.55
CA GLY A 59 7.87 20.75 0.09
C GLY A 59 6.94 21.90 -0.34
N LEU A 60 5.61 21.72 -0.28
CA LEU A 60 4.59 22.71 -0.67
C LEU A 60 3.75 23.18 0.53
N ARG A 61 4.38 23.38 1.69
CA ARG A 61 3.81 24.18 2.78
C ARG A 61 4.75 25.34 3.07
N ASN A 62 4.62 26.38 2.26
CA ASN A 62 5.10 27.73 2.57
C ASN A 62 4.15 28.39 3.55
#